data_AF-A0A925PMJ9-F1
#
_entry.id   AF-A0A925PMJ9-F1
#
_cell.length_a   1.000
_cell.length_b   1.000
_cell.length_c   1.000
_cell.angle_alpha   90.00
_cell.angle_beta   90.00
_cell.angle_gamma   90.00
#
_symmetry.space_group_name_H-M   'P 1'
#
loop_
_entity.id
_entity.type
_entity.pdbx_description
1 polymer ?
#
loop_
_entity_poly.entity_id
_entity_poly.type
_entity_poly.pdbx_seq_one_letter_code
_entity_poly.pdbx_strand_id
1 'polypeptide(L)'
;MVLPERRTAEQTTLVETLCASCPTLTTCRDLALSFQDIMGRRAKDELDDWLDTAKASELPAFLTFVRGIRADYAAVKAAFSLEWNNGPTEGHVNRLKFIKRQGYGRASFDLLKRRVLPMPI
;
A
#
# COMPACT_ATOMS: atom_id res chain seq x y z
N MET A 1 -6.61 -5.79 0.18
CA MET A 1 -7.90 -5.65 -0.52
C MET A 1 -7.68 -6.11 -1.96
N VAL A 2 -8.27 -7.24 -2.37
CA VAL A 2 -8.16 -7.73 -3.76
C VAL A 2 -9.01 -6.82 -4.64
N LEU A 3 -8.41 -6.31 -5.72
CA LEU A 3 -9.10 -5.50 -6.72
C LEU A 3 -10.38 -6.24 -7.18
N PRO A 4 -11.51 -5.53 -7.38
CA PRO A 4 -12.78 -6.15 -7.77
C PRO A 4 -12.63 -7.13 -8.94
N GLU A 5 -11.84 -6.76 -9.96
CA GLU A 5 -11.56 -7.57 -11.15
C GLU A 5 -10.75 -8.86 -10.93
N ARG A 6 -10.20 -9.09 -9.73
CA ARG A 6 -9.41 -10.29 -9.40
C ARG A 6 -10.10 -11.22 -8.41
N ARG A 7 -11.39 -11.01 -8.14
CA ARG A 7 -12.17 -11.82 -7.18
C ARG A 7 -12.82 -13.01 -7.87
N THR A 8 -12.90 -14.13 -7.15
CA THR A 8 -13.77 -15.23 -7.55
C THR A 8 -15.25 -14.87 -7.30
N ALA A 9 -16.17 -15.63 -7.90
CA ALA A 9 -17.61 -15.45 -7.69
C ALA A 9 -17.97 -15.53 -6.18
N GLU A 10 -17.45 -16.53 -5.48
CA GLU A 10 -17.67 -16.71 -4.02
C GLU A 10 -17.18 -15.52 -3.19
N GLN A 11 -16.00 -14.97 -3.51
CA GLN A 11 -15.45 -13.81 -2.82
C GLN A 11 -16.29 -12.56 -3.07
N THR A 12 -16.89 -12.43 -4.25
CA THR A 12 -17.77 -11.31 -4.60
C THR A 12 -19.04 -11.36 -3.76
N THR A 13 -19.72 -12.51 -3.75
CA THR A 13 -20.93 -12.73 -2.94
C THR A 13 -20.68 -12.49 -1.44
N LEU A 14 -19.53 -12.95 -0.92
CA LEU A 14 -19.16 -12.73 0.48
C LEU A 14 -18.99 -11.24 0.79
N VAL A 15 -18.27 -10.50 -0.06
CA VAL A 15 -18.08 -9.06 0.15
C VAL A 15 -19.40 -8.31 0.07
N GLU A 16 -20.27 -8.63 -0.88
CA GLU A 16 -21.59 -8.03 -1.00
C GLU A 16 -22.44 -8.27 0.25
N THR A 17 -22.47 -9.51 0.74
CA THR A 17 -23.20 -9.87 1.97
C THR A 17 -22.68 -9.09 3.19
N LEU A 18 -21.35 -8.94 3.31
CA LEU A 18 -20.74 -8.20 4.42
C LEU A 18 -21.01 -6.69 4.31
N CYS A 19 -20.98 -6.12 3.11
CA CYS A 19 -21.29 -4.71 2.88
C CYS A 19 -22.79 -4.42 3.14
N ALA A 20 -23.69 -5.32 2.75
CA ALA A 20 -25.12 -5.20 3.04
C ALA A 20 -25.42 -5.22 4.55
N SER A 21 -24.61 -5.95 5.32
CA SER A 21 -24.78 -6.09 6.77
C SER A 21 -24.12 -4.97 7.59
N CYS A 22 -23.21 -4.19 7.00
CA CYS A 22 -22.43 -3.20 7.73
C CYS A 22 -22.17 -1.94 6.86
N PRO A 23 -22.94 -0.86 7.05
CA PRO A 23 -22.76 0.40 6.31
C PRO A 23 -21.34 0.97 6.44
N THR A 24 -20.73 0.84 7.62
CA THR A 24 -19.34 1.26 7.88
C THR A 24 -18.34 0.52 6.98
N LEU A 25 -18.55 -0.77 6.73
CA LEU A 25 -17.69 -1.56 5.85
C LEU A 25 -17.79 -1.08 4.40
N THR A 26 -19.00 -0.72 3.97
CA THR A 26 -19.26 -0.13 2.64
C THR A 26 -18.49 1.18 2.48
N THR A 27 -18.63 2.12 3.42
CA THR A 27 -17.88 3.38 3.40
C THR A 27 -16.36 3.14 3.39
N CYS A 28 -15.85 2.23 4.23
CA CYS A 28 -14.44 1.86 4.23
C CYS A 28 -13.97 1.36 2.85
N ARG A 29 -14.76 0.48 2.24
CA ARG A 29 -14.44 -0.12 0.94
C ARG A 29 -14.43 0.94 -0.15
N ASP A 30 -15.43 1.81 -0.19
CA ASP A 30 -15.58 2.81 -1.24
C ASP A 30 -14.49 3.88 -1.15
N LEU A 31 -14.13 4.32 0.07
CA LEU A 31 -12.98 5.20 0.28
C LEU A 31 -11.67 4.55 -0.13
N ALA A 32 -11.46 3.27 0.21
CA ALA A 32 -10.24 2.57 -0.16
C ALA A 32 -10.12 2.34 -1.67
N LEU A 33 -11.22 2.02 -2.36
CA LEU A 33 -11.24 1.82 -3.81
C LEU A 33 -11.06 3.14 -4.56
N SER A 34 -11.75 4.21 -4.14
CA SER A 34 -11.55 5.55 -4.72
C SER A 34 -10.11 6.04 -4.55
N PHE A 35 -9.47 5.77 -3.41
CA PHE A 35 -8.05 6.09 -3.22
C PHE A 35 -7.13 5.35 -4.19
N GLN A 36 -7.38 4.04 -4.39
CA GLN A 36 -6.61 3.24 -5.34
C GLN A 36 -6.79 3.75 -6.77
N ASP A 37 -8.01 4.15 -7.13
CA ASP A 37 -8.32 4.72 -8.44
C ASP A 37 -7.58 6.04 -8.69
N ILE A 38 -7.64 7.02 -7.77
CA ILE A 38 -6.91 8.29 -7.94
C ILE A 38 -5.40 8.07 -8.02
N MET A 39 -4.87 7.09 -7.28
CA MET A 39 -3.44 6.75 -7.31
C MET A 39 -3.05 6.08 -8.63
N GLY A 40 -3.88 5.16 -9.13
CA GLY A 40 -3.68 4.48 -10.41
C GLY A 40 -3.74 5.44 -11.59
N ARG A 41 -4.69 6.40 -11.56
CA ARG A 41 -4.82 7.47 -12.56
C ARG A 41 -3.81 8.61 -12.37
N ARG A 42 -3.05 8.61 -11.27
CA ARG A 42 -2.10 9.68 -10.92
C ARG A 42 -2.77 11.06 -10.84
N ALA A 43 -4.02 11.10 -10.41
CA ALA A 43 -4.84 12.31 -10.31
C ALA A 43 -4.50 13.13 -9.07
N LYS A 44 -3.34 13.80 -9.09
CA LYS A 44 -2.80 14.58 -7.96
C LYS A 44 -3.76 15.68 -7.47
N ASP A 45 -4.56 16.24 -8.38
CA ASP A 45 -5.46 17.37 -8.09
C ASP A 45 -6.73 16.90 -7.37
N GLU A 46 -7.06 15.60 -7.45
CA GLU A 46 -8.18 14.98 -6.72
C GLU A 46 -7.79 14.52 -5.31
N LEU A 47 -6.50 14.58 -4.95
CA LEU A 47 -6.00 14.08 -3.66
C LEU A 47 -6.56 14.89 -2.47
N ASP A 48 -6.61 16.21 -2.59
CA ASP A 48 -7.08 17.08 -1.50
C ASP A 48 -8.58 16.85 -1.22
N ASP A 49 -9.38 16.79 -2.29
CA ASP A 49 -10.82 16.49 -2.21
C ASP A 49 -11.08 15.09 -1.61
N TRP A 50 -10.27 14.10 -2.00
CA TRP A 50 -10.36 12.76 -1.42
C TRP A 50 -9.99 12.76 0.07
N LEU A 51 -8.95 13.51 0.48
CA LEU A 51 -8.56 13.60 1.89
C LEU A 51 -9.65 14.24 2.76
N ASP A 52 -10.35 15.24 2.23
CA ASP A 52 -11.46 15.88 2.93
C ASP A 52 -12.68 14.95 3.01
N THR A 53 -12.97 14.20 1.95
CA THR A 53 -14.01 13.16 1.94
C THR A 53 -13.70 12.04 2.95
N ALA A 54 -12.45 11.56 2.97
CA ALA A 54 -12.00 10.53 3.92
C ALA A 54 -12.07 11.04 5.37
N LYS A 55 -11.78 12.31 5.61
CA LYS A 55 -11.92 12.94 6.94
C LYS A 55 -13.38 13.07 7.36
N ALA A 56 -14.27 13.43 6.44
CA ALA A 56 -15.71 13.55 6.69
C ALA A 56 -16.40 12.21 7.00
N SER A 57 -15.77 11.08 6.69
CA SER A 57 -16.28 9.75 7.05
C SER A 57 -16.28 9.48 8.57
N GLU A 58 -15.50 10.26 9.34
CA GLU A 58 -15.31 10.13 10.80
C GLU A 58 -14.80 8.75 11.26
N LEU A 59 -14.34 7.91 10.33
CA LEU A 59 -13.82 6.59 10.62
C LEU A 59 -12.41 6.69 11.22
N PRO A 60 -12.13 6.13 12.41
CA PRO A 60 -10.85 6.29 13.11
C PRO A 60 -9.63 5.90 12.28
N ALA A 61 -9.76 4.85 11.45
CA ALA A 61 -8.72 4.39 10.54
C ALA A 61 -8.40 5.45 9.47
N PHE A 62 -9.42 6.07 8.87
CA PHE A 62 -9.25 7.10 7.84
C PHE A 62 -8.78 8.43 8.43
N LEU A 63 -9.22 8.82 9.62
CA LEU A 63 -8.67 9.99 10.31
C LEU A 63 -7.17 9.86 10.57
N THR A 64 -6.74 8.67 11.01
CA THR A 64 -5.32 8.37 11.23
C THR A 64 -4.55 8.35 9.91
N PHE A 65 -5.13 7.77 8.86
CA PHE A 65 -4.56 7.73 7.52
C PHE A 65 -4.36 9.14 6.95
N VAL A 66 -5.41 9.98 6.95
CA VAL A 66 -5.37 11.38 6.50
C VAL A 66 -4.29 12.16 7.25
N ARG A 67 -4.17 11.99 8.57
CA ARG A 67 -3.11 12.63 9.35
C ARG A 67 -1.72 12.20 8.88
N GLY A 68 -1.52 10.90 8.62
CA GLY A 68 -0.26 10.38 8.08
C GLY A 68 0.08 10.96 6.70
N ILE A 69 -0.89 10.98 5.79
CA ILE A 69 -0.71 11.58 4.45
C ILE A 69 -0.39 13.06 4.55
N ARG A 70 -1.09 13.82 5.40
CA ARG A 70 -0.81 15.25 5.58
C ARG A 70 0.57 15.52 6.18
N ALA A 71 1.06 14.65 7.06
CA ALA A 71 2.40 14.79 7.64
C ALA A 71 3.51 14.62 6.60
N ASP A 72 3.29 13.80 5.56
CA ASP A 72 4.25 13.54 4.48
C ASP A 72 3.70 13.93 3.09
N TYR A 73 2.91 15.01 3.06
CA TYR A 73 2.10 15.37 1.89
C TYR A 73 2.93 15.60 0.64
N ALA A 74 4.11 16.21 0.77
CA ALA A 74 5.00 16.47 -0.35
C ALA A 74 5.48 15.16 -1.01
N ALA A 75 5.88 14.17 -0.21
CA ALA A 75 6.31 12.87 -0.73
C ALA A 75 5.15 12.11 -1.36
N VAL A 76 3.96 12.13 -0.74
CA VAL A 76 2.76 11.50 -1.29
C VAL A 76 2.39 12.16 -2.62
N LYS A 77 2.33 13.49 -2.71
CA LYS A 77 2.01 14.22 -3.95
C LYS A 77 3.04 13.94 -5.05
N ALA A 78 4.32 13.79 -4.68
CA ALA A 78 5.36 13.37 -5.59
C ALA A 78 5.12 11.94 -6.13
N ALA A 79 4.61 11.01 -5.32
CA ALA A 79 4.26 9.66 -5.77
C ALA A 79 3.17 9.64 -6.84
N PHE A 80 2.24 10.60 -6.83
CA PHE A 80 1.26 10.77 -7.91
C PHE A 80 1.93 11.30 -9.19
N SER A 81 2.89 12.22 -9.06
CA SER A 81 3.46 12.94 -10.21
C SER A 81 4.67 12.25 -10.87
N LEU A 82 5.43 11.46 -10.11
CA LEU A 82 6.67 10.84 -10.56
C LEU A 82 6.46 9.36 -10.89
N GLU A 83 7.15 8.89 -11.94
CA GLU A 83 7.16 7.46 -12.28
C GLU A 83 7.97 6.63 -11.27
N TRP A 84 8.89 7.28 -10.54
CA TRP A 84 9.75 6.67 -9.55
C TRP A 84 9.01 6.41 -8.23
N ASN A 85 9.14 5.19 -7.73
CA ASN A 85 8.65 4.81 -6.40
C ASN A 85 9.71 3.97 -5.68
N ASN A 86 9.59 3.86 -4.35
CA ASN A 86 10.55 3.11 -3.53
C ASN A 86 10.33 1.58 -3.59
N GLY A 87 9.35 1.10 -4.35
CA GLY A 87 8.96 -0.32 -4.41
C GLY A 87 10.09 -1.27 -4.78
N PRO A 88 10.86 -1.02 -5.86
CA PRO A 88 12.02 -1.85 -6.21
C PRO A 88 13.08 -1.89 -5.11
N THR A 89 13.38 -0.74 -4.49
CA THR A 89 14.35 -0.63 -3.40
C THR A 89 13.88 -1.41 -2.18
N GLU A 90 12.62 -1.26 -1.78
CA GLU A 90 12.01 -2.01 -0.67
C GLU A 90 12.00 -3.51 -0.94
N GLY A 91 11.73 -3.92 -2.19
CA GLY A 91 11.83 -5.30 -2.64
C GLY A 91 13.23 -5.89 -2.42
N HIS A 92 14.27 -5.18 -2.83
CA HIS A 92 15.66 -5.58 -2.60
C HIS A 92 16.00 -5.65 -1.11
N VAL A 93 15.59 -4.66 -0.32
CA VAL A 93 15.79 -4.64 1.13
C VAL A 93 15.07 -5.82 1.80
N ASN A 94 13.85 -6.15 1.37
CA ASN A 94 13.10 -7.28 1.89
C ASN A 94 13.77 -8.62 1.55
N ARG A 95 14.22 -8.80 0.30
CA ARG A 95 15.02 -9.96 -0.12
C ARG A 95 16.28 -10.10 0.75
N LEU A 96 16.99 -9.01 1.00
CA LEU A 96 18.20 -9.01 1.80
C LEU A 96 17.91 -9.36 3.27
N LYS A 97 16.85 -8.79 3.86
CA LYS A 97 16.37 -9.13 5.21
C LYS A 97 16.00 -10.61 5.31
N PHE A 98 15.36 -11.18 4.29
CA PHE A 98 15.00 -12.59 4.23
C PHE A 98 16.24 -13.50 4.23
N ILE A 99 17.23 -13.24 3.37
CA ILE A 99 18.48 -14.01 3.33
C ILE A 99 19.22 -13.93 4.67
N LYS A 100 19.25 -12.76 5.31
CA LYS A 100 19.84 -12.60 6.65
C LYS A 100 19.09 -13.43 7.70
N ARG A 101 17.75 -13.48 7.66
CA ARG A 101 16.92 -14.29 8.58
C ARG A 101 17.14 -15.79 8.38
N GLN A 102 17.31 -16.26 7.13
CA GLN A 102 17.68 -17.66 6.85
C GLN A 102 19.05 -18.03 7.44
N GLY A 103 19.92 -17.05 7.65
CA GLY A 103 21.19 -17.24 8.36
C GLY A 103 21.07 -17.35 9.89
N TYR A 104 19.86 -17.36 10.47
CA TYR A 104 19.60 -17.38 11.91
C TYR A 104 20.43 -16.34 12.69
N GLY A 105 20.61 -15.14 12.12
CA GLY A 105 21.40 -14.07 12.73
C GLY A 105 22.93 -14.25 12.63
N ARG A 106 23.42 -15.36 12.05
CA ARG A 106 24.86 -15.66 11.90
C ARG A 106 25.49 -15.16 10.59
N ALA A 107 24.70 -14.48 9.76
CA ALA A 107 25.22 -13.87 8.53
C ALA A 107 25.90 -12.53 8.85
N SER A 108 27.22 -12.58 9.07
CA SER A 108 28.07 -11.39 9.05
C SER A 108 27.97 -10.70 7.68
N PHE A 109 28.39 -9.43 7.59
CA PHE A 109 28.33 -8.68 6.35
C PHE A 109 29.02 -9.41 5.18
N ASP A 110 30.19 -10.01 5.42
CA ASP A 110 30.93 -10.78 4.41
C ASP A 110 30.15 -12.01 3.92
N LEU A 111 29.48 -12.72 4.82
CA LEU A 111 28.67 -13.90 4.45
C LEU A 111 27.44 -13.49 3.64
N LEU A 112 26.81 -12.38 4.01
CA LEU A 112 25.67 -11.83 3.28
C LEU A 112 26.10 -11.34 1.90
N LYS A 113 27.25 -10.67 1.80
CA LYS A 113 27.84 -10.20 0.54
C LYS A 113 28.07 -11.37 -0.43
N ARG A 114 28.65 -12.48 0.05
CA ARG A 114 28.86 -13.71 -0.76
C ARG A 114 27.56 -14.38 -1.23
N ARG A 115 26.46 -14.24 -0.48
CA ARG A 115 25.16 -14.83 -0.84
C ARG A 115 24.34 -13.96 -1.80
N VAL A 116 24.54 -12.65 -1.76
CA VAL A 116 23.71 -11.68 -2.49
C VAL A 116 24.36 -11.24 -3.79
N LEU A 117 25.68 -11.02 -3.79
CA LEU A 117 26.41 -10.60 -4.98
C LEU A 117 26.82 -11.83 -5.79
N PRO A 118 26.69 -11.78 -7.13
CA PRO A 118 27.31 -12.79 -7.98
C PRO A 118 28.83 -12.78 -7.77
N MET A 119 29.44 -13.96 -7.74
CA MET A 119 30.91 -14.05 -7.79
C MET A 119 31.39 -13.40 -9.09
N PRO A 120 32.40 -12.50 -9.05
CA PRO A 120 33.04 -12.05 -10.27
C PRO A 120 33.63 -13.28 -10.97
N ILE A 121 33.30 -13.46 -12.25
CA ILE A 121 33.89 -14.45 -13.15
C ILE A 121 35.30 -14.00 -13.49
#